data_AF-X0RWB1-F1
#
_entry.id   AF-X0RWB1-F1
#
_cell.length_a   1.000
_cell.length_b   1.000
_cell.length_c   1.000
_cell.angle_alpha   90.00
_cell.angle_beta   90.00
_cell.angle_gamma   90.00
#
_symmetry.space_group_name_H-M   'P 1'
#
loop_
_entity.id
_entity.type
_entity.pdbx_description
1 polymer ?
#
loop_
_entity_poly.entity_id
_entity_poly.type
_entity_poly.pdbx_seq_one_letter_code
_entity_poly.pdbx_strand_id
1 'polypeptide(L)'
;MTILIAGMYRSGSTLLYNLTRLLCLEAGHDLWAGSWEDHRAGKYAEKDTTIIKIHHADEARLRVADLVLCSHRELYGIAGSAIRMKMTTKRPIDVVRFLYQAVMDYKFYSASDKCLADFDFVQVTRFPVDALRTIQQYMGVDLNDARLAAIAGDAQSLPEYKGPRKCDPVTLMHPKHIARGRQEVPDDVRAAIRSRFHPWMR
;
A
#
# COMPACT_ATOMS: atom_id res chain seq x y z
N MET A 1 -9.99 16.79 1.58
CA MET A 1 -8.67 16.27 1.26
C MET A 1 -8.77 14.84 0.73
N THR A 2 -8.21 14.55 -0.43
CA THR A 2 -8.15 13.23 -1.04
C THR A 2 -6.72 12.71 -1.03
N ILE A 3 -6.51 11.58 -0.34
CA ILE A 3 -5.23 10.90 -0.19
C ILE A 3 -5.27 9.62 -1.01
N LEU A 4 -4.31 9.45 -1.92
CA LEU A 4 -4.08 8.15 -2.56
C LEU A 4 -2.97 7.40 -1.82
N ILE A 5 -3.28 6.19 -1.38
CA ILE A 5 -2.29 5.21 -0.95
C ILE A 5 -1.99 4.32 -2.15
N ALA A 6 -0.96 4.71 -2.88
CA ALA A 6 -0.48 4.02 -4.06
C ALA A 6 0.72 3.14 -3.74
N GLY A 7 1.06 2.24 -4.64
CA GLY A 7 2.29 1.48 -4.50
C GLY A 7 2.30 0.18 -5.26
N MET A 8 3.46 -0.44 -5.31
CA MET A 8 3.59 -1.76 -5.92
C MET A 8 2.68 -2.76 -5.20
N TYR A 9 2.16 -3.74 -5.94
CA TYR A 9 1.46 -4.83 -5.28
C TYR A 9 2.37 -5.49 -4.24
N ARG A 10 1.82 -5.76 -3.05
CA ARG A 10 2.52 -6.48 -1.96
C ARG A 10 3.70 -5.71 -1.32
N SER A 11 3.70 -4.37 -1.44
CA SER A 11 4.70 -3.46 -0.85
C SER A 11 4.40 -2.97 0.57
N GLY A 12 3.38 -3.50 1.24
CA GLY A 12 2.93 -2.97 2.53
C GLY A 12 1.93 -1.82 2.44
N SER A 13 1.44 -1.51 1.24
CA SER A 13 0.40 -0.48 1.00
C SER A 13 -0.85 -0.63 1.87
N THR A 14 -1.27 -1.85 2.25
CA THR A 14 -2.40 -2.05 3.18
C THR A 14 -2.05 -1.58 4.60
N LEU A 15 -0.81 -1.78 5.06
CA LEU A 15 -0.38 -1.28 6.37
C LEU A 15 -0.24 0.24 6.32
N LEU A 16 0.40 0.79 5.28
CA LEU A 16 0.48 2.24 5.06
C LEU A 16 -0.91 2.90 5.03
N TYR A 17 -1.88 2.25 4.36
CA TYR A 17 -3.28 2.67 4.35
C TYR A 17 -3.88 2.71 5.75
N ASN A 18 -3.68 1.67 6.56
CA ASN A 18 -4.23 1.64 7.92
C ASN A 18 -3.53 2.62 8.87
N LEU A 19 -2.21 2.81 8.75
CA LEU A 19 -1.48 3.83 9.49
C LEU A 19 -2.05 5.22 9.20
N THR A 20 -2.21 5.55 7.92
CA THR A 20 -2.79 6.85 7.49
C THR A 20 -4.22 7.00 7.99
N ARG A 21 -5.07 5.98 7.79
CA ARG A 21 -6.47 5.98 8.23
C ARG A 21 -6.60 6.22 9.74
N LEU A 22 -5.82 5.50 10.55
CA LEU A 22 -5.88 5.61 12.00
C LEU A 22 -5.31 6.96 12.48
N LEU A 23 -4.26 7.48 11.83
CA LEU A 23 -3.76 8.82 12.09
C LEU A 23 -4.84 9.90 11.87
N CYS A 24 -5.55 9.84 10.74
CA CYS A 24 -6.64 10.77 10.46
C CYS A 24 -7.77 10.69 11.51
N LEU A 25 -8.16 9.46 11.89
CA LEU A 25 -9.20 9.26 12.90
C LEU A 25 -8.78 9.84 14.25
N GLU A 26 -7.54 9.59 14.69
CA GLU A 26 -7.02 10.12 15.95
C GLU A 26 -6.92 11.65 15.94
N ALA A 27 -6.64 12.24 14.76
CA ALA A 27 -6.64 13.69 14.56
C ALA A 27 -8.05 14.30 14.40
N GLY A 28 -9.12 13.49 14.47
CA GLY A 28 -10.50 13.96 14.47
C GLY A 28 -11.09 14.25 13.09
N HIS A 29 -10.47 13.77 12.00
CA HIS A 29 -11.03 13.93 10.65
C HIS A 29 -12.30 13.10 10.46
N ASP A 30 -13.32 13.68 9.83
CA ASP A 30 -14.47 12.93 9.33
C ASP A 30 -14.14 12.29 7.98
N LEU A 31 -13.69 11.03 8.02
CA LEU A 31 -13.09 10.40 6.85
C LEU A 31 -13.93 9.28 6.22
N TRP A 32 -13.75 9.12 4.92
CA TRP A 32 -13.98 7.87 4.20
C TRP A 32 -12.64 7.21 3.88
N ALA A 33 -12.56 5.89 4.05
CA ALA A 33 -11.39 5.12 3.61
C ALA A 33 -11.84 3.80 2.99
N GLY A 34 -11.23 3.43 1.86
CA GLY A 34 -11.56 2.18 1.18
C GLY A 34 -10.69 1.85 -0.02
N SER A 35 -11.03 0.73 -0.66
CA SER A 35 -10.48 0.37 -1.95
C SER A 35 -11.12 1.21 -3.05
N TRP A 36 -10.40 1.39 -4.17
CA TRP A 36 -10.97 2.03 -5.35
C TRP A 36 -12.24 1.33 -5.84
N GLU A 37 -12.27 0.00 -5.81
CA GLU A 37 -13.43 -0.78 -6.27
C GLU A 37 -14.68 -0.54 -5.42
N ASP A 38 -14.52 -0.09 -4.18
CA ASP A 38 -15.60 0.29 -3.27
C ASP A 38 -16.01 1.77 -3.40
N HIS A 39 -15.27 2.57 -4.19
CA HIS A 39 -15.52 3.98 -4.44
C HIS A 39 -16.71 4.17 -5.41
N ARG A 40 -17.91 3.79 -4.96
CA ARG A 40 -19.17 4.05 -5.66
C ARG A 40 -19.61 5.50 -5.43
N ALA A 41 -19.85 6.21 -6.53
CA ALA A 41 -20.38 7.58 -6.56
C ALA A 41 -21.52 7.79 -5.56
N GLY A 42 -21.27 8.62 -4.54
CA GLY A 42 -22.30 9.13 -3.62
C GLY A 42 -22.00 9.00 -2.13
N LYS A 43 -21.14 8.09 -1.67
CA LYS A 43 -20.93 7.87 -0.21
C LYS A 43 -19.85 8.74 0.45
N TYR A 44 -19.08 9.50 -0.32
CA TYR A 44 -17.86 10.16 0.15
C TYR A 44 -17.84 11.67 -0.12
N ALA A 45 -18.80 12.21 -0.86
CA ALA A 45 -18.90 13.66 -1.11
C ALA A 45 -19.16 14.47 0.18
N GLU A 46 -19.54 13.78 1.26
CA GLU A 46 -19.87 14.38 2.56
C GLU A 46 -18.70 14.35 3.56
N LYS A 47 -17.56 13.73 3.21
CA LYS A 47 -16.41 13.55 4.12
C LYS A 47 -15.34 14.59 3.89
N ASP A 48 -14.73 15.08 4.97
CA ASP A 48 -13.64 16.05 4.89
C ASP A 48 -12.37 15.42 4.32
N THR A 49 -12.18 14.11 4.53
CA THR A 49 -10.98 13.37 4.17
C THR A 49 -11.37 12.06 3.49
N THR A 50 -10.76 11.77 2.35
CA THR A 50 -10.98 10.55 1.58
C THR A 50 -9.66 9.84 1.37
N ILE A 51 -9.52 8.61 1.85
CA ILE A 51 -8.32 7.79 1.66
C ILE A 51 -8.64 6.63 0.72
N ILE A 52 -8.01 6.62 -0.45
CA ILE A 52 -8.22 5.61 -1.48
C ILE A 52 -6.96 4.77 -1.59
N LYS A 53 -7.09 3.46 -1.35
CA LYS A 53 -6.02 2.52 -1.68
C LYS A 53 -6.14 2.10 -3.15
N ILE A 54 -5.07 2.27 -3.92
CA ILE A 54 -5.03 1.95 -5.34
C ILE A 54 -3.70 1.32 -5.75
N HIS A 55 -3.75 0.46 -6.76
CA HIS A 55 -2.55 -0.21 -7.29
C HIS A 55 -2.41 -0.07 -8.81
N HIS A 56 -3.45 0.28 -9.53
CA HIS A 56 -3.41 0.48 -10.97
C HIS A 56 -3.24 1.97 -11.28
N ALA A 57 -2.45 2.29 -12.30
CA ALA A 57 -2.35 3.65 -12.81
C ALA A 57 -3.74 4.16 -13.22
N ASP A 58 -4.17 5.29 -12.64
CA ASP A 58 -5.45 5.92 -12.93
C ASP A 58 -5.28 7.45 -12.89
N GLU A 59 -5.27 8.05 -14.07
CA GLU A 59 -5.09 9.48 -14.25
C GLU A 59 -6.26 10.30 -13.70
N ALA A 60 -7.49 9.78 -13.77
CA ALA A 60 -8.63 10.47 -13.20
C ALA A 60 -8.51 10.56 -11.67
N ARG A 61 -7.99 9.52 -11.02
CA ARG A 61 -7.73 9.53 -9.57
C ARG A 61 -6.59 10.47 -9.21
N LEU A 62 -5.49 10.39 -9.95
CA LEU A 62 -4.36 11.27 -9.70
C LEU A 62 -4.76 12.76 -9.83
N ARG A 63 -5.61 13.11 -10.80
CA ARG A 63 -6.11 14.47 -10.97
C ARG A 63 -6.87 15.01 -9.76
N VAL A 64 -7.67 14.18 -9.10
CA VAL A 64 -8.48 14.60 -7.92
C VAL A 64 -7.79 14.39 -6.57
N ALA A 65 -6.61 13.76 -6.55
CA ALA A 65 -5.81 13.60 -5.35
C ALA A 65 -5.23 14.95 -4.90
N ASP A 66 -5.22 15.21 -3.61
CA ASP A 66 -4.46 16.32 -3.01
C ASP A 66 -3.03 15.87 -2.71
N LEU A 67 -2.88 14.61 -2.29
CA LEU A 67 -1.57 14.00 -2.06
C LEU A 67 -1.56 12.50 -2.35
N VAL A 68 -0.38 11.99 -2.64
CA VAL A 68 -0.10 10.57 -2.88
C VAL A 68 1.00 10.11 -1.93
N LEU A 69 0.73 9.01 -1.22
CA LEU A 69 1.71 8.27 -0.44
C LEU A 69 1.99 6.96 -1.16
N CYS A 70 3.21 6.80 -1.65
CA CYS A 70 3.64 5.59 -2.34
C CYS A 70 4.25 4.57 -1.38
N SER A 71 4.19 3.30 -1.76
CA SER A 71 4.95 2.24 -1.10
C SER A 71 5.58 1.29 -2.11
N HIS A 72 6.86 1.00 -1.91
CA HIS A 72 7.62 0.09 -2.78
C HIS A 72 8.23 -1.06 -1.97
N ARG A 73 8.71 -2.07 -2.70
CA ARG A 73 9.38 -3.24 -2.12
C ARG A 73 10.30 -3.86 -3.14
N GLU A 74 11.38 -4.44 -2.64
CA GLU A 74 12.27 -5.29 -3.43
C GLU A 74 11.49 -6.38 -4.21
N LEU A 75 11.86 -6.57 -5.47
CA LEU A 75 11.09 -7.32 -6.46
C LEU A 75 10.99 -8.81 -6.14
N TYR A 76 12.01 -9.45 -5.55
CA TYR A 76 11.90 -10.83 -5.08
C TYR A 76 10.89 -10.95 -3.94
N GLY A 77 10.85 -9.97 -3.04
CA GLY A 77 9.84 -9.86 -2.00
C GLY A 77 8.41 -9.81 -2.57
N ILE A 78 8.21 -9.04 -3.63
CA ILE A 78 6.93 -8.96 -4.35
C ILE A 78 6.61 -10.29 -5.04
N ALA A 79 7.55 -10.84 -5.81
CA ALA A 79 7.37 -12.09 -6.56
C ALA A 79 7.00 -13.26 -5.62
N GLY A 80 7.76 -13.45 -4.55
CA GLY A 80 7.48 -14.50 -3.55
C GLY A 80 6.09 -14.31 -2.93
N SER A 81 5.73 -13.08 -2.57
CA SER A 81 4.38 -12.80 -2.06
C SER A 81 3.29 -13.05 -3.11
N ALA A 82 3.49 -12.69 -4.36
CA ALA A 82 2.50 -12.83 -5.43
C ALA A 82 2.24 -14.30 -5.77
N ILE A 83 3.30 -15.11 -5.84
CA ILE A 83 3.23 -16.57 -6.03
C ILE A 83 2.46 -17.21 -4.88
N ARG A 84 2.83 -16.91 -3.63
CA ARG A 84 2.14 -17.45 -2.44
C ARG A 84 0.65 -17.09 -2.44
N MET A 85 0.34 -15.88 -2.88
CA MET A 85 -1.01 -15.35 -2.96
C MET A 85 -1.83 -15.91 -4.13
N LYS A 86 -1.20 -16.67 -5.03
CA LYS A 86 -1.78 -17.13 -6.31
C LYS A 86 -2.23 -15.97 -7.20
N MET A 87 -1.53 -14.83 -7.14
CA MET A 87 -1.73 -13.68 -8.05
C MET A 87 -0.98 -13.84 -9.36
N THR A 88 0.02 -14.72 -9.37
CA THR A 88 0.78 -15.12 -10.56
C THR A 88 1.19 -16.59 -10.41
N THR A 89 1.63 -17.21 -11.50
CA THR A 89 2.18 -18.58 -11.49
C THR A 89 3.67 -18.55 -11.13
N LYS A 90 4.30 -19.72 -11.03
CA LYS A 90 5.77 -19.83 -10.89
C LYS A 90 6.51 -19.74 -12.23
N ARG A 91 5.83 -19.54 -13.35
CA ARG A 91 6.48 -19.42 -14.66
C ARG A 91 7.22 -18.07 -14.74
N PRO A 92 8.50 -18.03 -15.13
CA PRO A 92 9.27 -16.79 -15.19
C PRO A 92 8.56 -15.65 -15.95
N ILE A 93 7.95 -15.94 -17.09
CA ILE A 93 7.24 -14.94 -17.90
C ILE A 93 6.04 -14.32 -17.18
N ASP A 94 5.29 -15.10 -16.40
CA ASP A 94 4.13 -14.57 -15.67
C ASP A 94 4.56 -13.67 -14.51
N VAL A 95 5.64 -14.04 -13.82
CA VAL A 95 6.21 -13.23 -12.74
C VAL A 95 6.78 -11.93 -13.29
N VAL A 96 7.55 -12.00 -14.38
CA VAL A 96 8.11 -10.82 -15.06
C VAL A 96 6.98 -9.88 -15.50
N ARG A 97 5.92 -10.40 -16.13
CA ARG A 97 4.77 -9.57 -16.55
C ARG A 97 4.08 -8.91 -15.33
N PHE A 98 3.87 -9.67 -14.26
CA PHE A 98 3.27 -9.14 -13.03
C PHE A 98 4.12 -8.01 -12.42
N LEU A 99 5.43 -8.22 -12.28
CA LEU A 99 6.34 -7.23 -11.73
C LEU A 99 6.47 -6.00 -12.63
N TYR A 100 6.46 -6.19 -13.96
CA TYR A 100 6.52 -5.08 -14.89
C TYR A 100 5.31 -4.16 -14.69
N GLN A 101 4.10 -4.73 -14.63
CA GLN A 101 2.89 -3.95 -14.37
C GLN A 101 2.96 -3.26 -13.00
N ALA A 102 3.33 -3.98 -11.95
CA ALA A 102 3.45 -3.41 -10.60
C ALA A 102 4.45 -2.23 -10.54
N VAL A 103 5.55 -2.29 -11.29
CA VAL A 103 6.53 -1.20 -11.35
C VAL A 103 6.02 -0.04 -12.19
N MET A 104 5.37 -0.30 -13.33
CA MET A 104 4.80 0.76 -14.16
C MET A 104 3.70 1.52 -13.43
N ASP A 105 2.80 0.80 -12.75
CA ASP A 105 1.74 1.42 -11.95
C ASP A 105 2.32 2.24 -10.78
N TYR A 106 3.34 1.71 -10.09
CA TYR A 106 4.03 2.47 -9.05
C TYR A 106 4.71 3.74 -9.60
N LYS A 107 5.44 3.64 -10.72
CA LYS A 107 6.13 4.78 -11.34
C LYS A 107 5.16 5.87 -11.78
N PHE A 108 3.98 5.50 -12.24
CA PHE A 108 2.93 6.46 -12.59
C PHE A 108 2.60 7.38 -11.42
N TYR A 109 2.45 6.81 -10.21
CA TYR A 109 2.17 7.58 -9.01
C TYR A 109 3.42 8.26 -8.43
N SER A 110 4.55 7.57 -8.34
CA SER A 110 5.76 8.10 -7.70
C SER A 110 6.45 9.20 -8.49
N ALA A 111 6.23 9.27 -9.81
CA ALA A 111 6.72 10.36 -10.65
C ALA A 111 5.82 11.62 -10.65
N SER A 112 4.64 11.57 -10.00
CA SER A 112 3.77 12.74 -9.88
C SER A 112 4.33 13.73 -8.86
N ASP A 113 4.17 15.01 -9.14
CA ASP A 113 4.34 16.13 -8.22
C ASP A 113 3.48 16.03 -6.94
N LYS A 114 2.40 15.25 -6.97
CA LYS A 114 1.54 14.96 -5.81
C LYS A 114 2.09 13.85 -4.92
N CYS A 115 3.13 13.12 -5.34
CA CYS A 115 3.77 12.12 -4.51
C CYS A 115 4.65 12.78 -3.45
N LEU A 116 4.13 12.88 -2.23
CA LEU A 116 4.81 13.57 -1.15
C LEU A 116 5.76 12.66 -0.37
N ALA A 117 5.48 11.37 -0.33
CA ALA A 117 6.35 10.38 0.32
C ALA A 117 6.32 9.04 -0.42
N ASP A 118 7.47 8.39 -0.44
CA ASP A 118 7.63 7.04 -0.95
C ASP A 118 8.27 6.14 0.11
N PHE A 119 7.49 5.21 0.64
CA PHE A 119 7.87 4.38 1.76
C PHE A 119 8.40 3.01 1.29
N ASP A 120 9.61 2.66 1.72
CA ASP A 120 10.07 1.29 1.59
C ASP A 120 9.26 0.34 2.51
N PHE A 121 9.05 -0.89 2.05
CA PHE A 121 8.35 -1.92 2.81
C PHE A 121 8.91 -2.12 4.22
N VAL A 122 10.23 -2.05 4.40
CA VAL A 122 10.88 -2.19 5.72
C VAL A 122 10.52 -1.00 6.60
N GLN A 123 10.51 0.22 6.06
CA GLN A 123 10.09 1.41 6.81
C GLN A 123 8.66 1.26 7.33
N VAL A 124 7.71 0.88 6.47
CA VAL A 124 6.30 0.71 6.87
C VAL A 124 6.13 -0.44 7.88
N THR A 125 6.87 -1.54 7.71
CA THR A 125 6.62 -2.76 8.51
C THR A 125 7.44 -2.86 9.79
N ARG A 126 8.66 -2.30 9.83
CA ARG A 126 9.56 -2.36 10.99
C ARG A 126 9.67 -1.06 11.75
N PHE A 127 9.47 0.06 11.07
CA PHE A 127 9.58 1.41 11.65
C PHE A 127 8.28 2.21 11.46
N PRO A 128 7.11 1.66 11.84
CA PRO A 128 5.81 2.28 11.57
C PRO A 128 5.62 3.64 12.24
N VAL A 129 6.27 3.88 13.39
CA VAL A 129 6.24 5.19 14.06
C VAL A 129 6.95 6.26 13.23
N ASP A 130 8.09 5.94 12.62
CA ASP A 130 8.81 6.87 11.74
C ASP A 130 8.03 7.15 10.45
N ALA A 131 7.36 6.11 9.92
CA ALA A 131 6.42 6.30 8.82
C ALA A 131 5.28 7.26 9.23
N LEU A 132 4.67 7.08 10.39
CA LEU A 132 3.62 7.98 10.90
C LEU A 132 4.10 9.41 11.12
N ARG A 133 5.33 9.61 11.64
CA ARG A 133 5.93 10.94 11.76
C ARG A 133 6.05 11.65 10.42
N THR A 134 6.40 10.90 9.37
CA THR A 134 6.45 11.42 8.00
C THR A 134 5.04 11.76 7.49
N ILE A 135 4.06 10.87 7.71
CA ILE A 135 2.68 11.08 7.26
C ILE A 135 2.08 12.32 7.94
N GLN A 136 2.23 12.49 9.26
CA GLN A 136 1.64 13.62 9.99
C GLN A 136 2.19 14.98 9.52
N GLN A 137 3.47 15.03 9.13
CA GLN A 137 4.08 16.24 8.56
C GLN A 137 3.37 16.68 7.29
N TYR A 138 3.10 15.75 6.36
CA TYR A 138 2.38 16.06 5.12
C TYR A 138 0.89 16.33 5.34
N MET A 139 0.33 15.77 6.40
CA MET A 139 -1.07 15.94 6.75
C MET A 139 -1.36 17.18 7.60
N GLY A 140 -0.32 17.86 8.10
CA GLY A 140 -0.49 18.98 9.04
C GLY A 140 -1.10 18.55 10.37
N VAL A 141 -0.85 17.30 10.79
CA VAL A 141 -1.32 16.73 12.06
C VAL A 141 -0.17 16.77 13.07
N ASP A 142 -0.48 17.08 14.31
CA ASP A 142 0.48 17.09 15.42
C ASP A 142 0.02 16.15 16.53
N LEU A 143 0.49 14.90 16.47
CA LEU A 143 0.31 13.91 17.53
C LEU A 143 1.65 13.58 18.18
N ASN A 144 1.65 13.42 19.49
CA ASN A 144 2.84 13.04 20.23
C ASN A 144 3.25 11.58 19.96
N ASP A 145 4.51 11.25 20.27
CA ASP A 145 5.09 9.93 20.04
C ASP A 145 4.32 8.77 20.69
N ALA A 146 3.69 9.01 21.85
CA ALA A 146 2.90 7.98 22.52
C ALA A 146 1.64 7.61 21.71
N ARG A 147 0.97 8.62 21.11
CA ARG A 147 -0.17 8.40 20.20
C ARG A 147 0.26 7.73 18.91
N LEU A 148 1.38 8.14 18.32
CA LEU A 148 1.92 7.49 17.13
C LEU A 148 2.28 6.02 17.38
N ALA A 149 2.87 5.71 18.54
CA ALA A 149 3.16 4.34 18.95
C ALA A 149 1.89 3.50 19.13
N ALA A 150 0.83 4.07 19.72
CA ALA A 150 -0.46 3.40 19.84
C ALA A 150 -1.08 3.09 18.47
N ILE A 151 -1.11 4.06 17.56
CA ILE A 151 -1.61 3.86 16.18
C ILE A 151 -0.82 2.77 15.46
N ALA A 152 0.51 2.78 15.58
CA ALA A 152 1.36 1.76 14.99
C ALA A 152 1.02 0.36 15.52
N GLY A 153 0.85 0.23 16.84
CA GLY A 153 0.44 -1.01 17.50
C GLY A 153 -0.92 -1.51 17.01
N ASP A 154 -1.91 -0.62 16.93
CA ASP A 154 -3.25 -0.94 16.45
C ASP A 154 -3.23 -1.40 14.98
N ALA A 155 -2.51 -0.69 14.11
CA ALA A 155 -2.38 -1.03 12.70
C ALA A 155 -1.71 -2.40 12.49
N GLN A 156 -0.68 -2.72 13.28
CA GLN A 156 0.05 -3.99 13.20
C GLN A 156 -0.71 -5.16 13.82
N SER A 157 -1.59 -4.90 14.78
CA SER A 157 -2.37 -5.92 15.48
C SER A 157 -3.73 -6.21 14.82
N LEU A 158 -4.07 -5.54 13.72
CA LEU A 158 -5.31 -5.78 12.98
C LEU A 158 -5.49 -7.28 12.65
N PRO A 159 -6.63 -7.88 13.03
CA PRO A 159 -6.85 -9.29 12.83
C PRO A 159 -7.01 -9.65 11.35
N GLU A 160 -6.80 -10.92 11.04
CA GLU A 160 -7.24 -11.48 9.75
C GLU A 160 -8.76 -11.36 9.63
N TYR A 161 -9.22 -10.79 8.53
CA TYR A 161 -10.65 -10.73 8.21
C TYR A 161 -11.19 -12.12 7.88
N LYS A 162 -12.25 -12.55 8.56
CA LYS A 162 -12.90 -13.87 8.36
C LYS A 162 -14.33 -13.77 7.79
N GLY A 163 -14.73 -12.59 7.31
CA GLY A 163 -16.08 -12.38 6.80
C GLY A 163 -16.29 -12.94 5.38
N PRO A 164 -17.52 -12.85 4.86
CA PRO A 164 -17.91 -13.43 3.57
C PRO A 164 -17.37 -12.67 2.35
N ARG A 165 -16.87 -11.44 2.54
CA ARG A 165 -16.24 -10.63 1.48
C ARG A 165 -14.78 -11.05 1.27
N LYS A 166 -14.22 -10.63 0.13
CA LYS A 166 -12.80 -10.87 -0.19
C LYS A 166 -11.84 -10.23 0.83
N CYS A 167 -12.23 -9.10 1.41
CA CYS A 167 -11.50 -8.37 2.45
C CYS A 167 -12.47 -7.58 3.34
N ASP A 168 -11.97 -7.12 4.47
CA ASP A 168 -12.65 -6.17 5.33
C ASP A 168 -12.86 -4.84 4.59
N PRO A 169 -14.06 -4.25 4.58
CA PRO A 169 -14.32 -3.04 3.80
C PRO A 169 -13.68 -1.78 4.38
N VAL A 170 -13.27 -1.79 5.65
CA VAL A 170 -12.69 -0.61 6.33
C VAL A 170 -11.17 -0.71 6.34
N THR A 171 -10.64 -1.83 6.81
CA THR A 171 -9.21 -2.06 6.99
C THR A 171 -8.54 -2.64 5.74
N LEU A 172 -9.33 -3.12 4.77
CA LEU A 172 -8.86 -3.84 3.58
C LEU A 172 -8.06 -5.10 3.91
N MET A 173 -8.12 -5.57 5.16
CA MET A 173 -7.46 -6.79 5.60
C MET A 173 -8.10 -8.00 4.93
N HIS A 174 -7.28 -8.94 4.47
CA HIS A 174 -7.73 -10.24 3.96
C HIS A 174 -6.97 -11.35 4.70
N PRO A 175 -7.49 -12.59 4.78
CA PRO A 175 -6.86 -13.70 5.52
C PRO A 175 -5.40 -14.00 5.14
N LYS A 176 -4.95 -13.50 3.99
CA LYS A 176 -3.61 -13.79 3.45
C LYS A 176 -2.69 -12.54 3.49
N HIS A 177 -3.10 -11.45 4.18
CA HIS A 177 -2.25 -10.28 4.41
C HIS A 177 -1.21 -10.57 5.49
N ILE A 178 -1.60 -11.29 6.54
CA ILE A 178 -0.71 -11.74 7.61
C ILE A 178 -0.04 -13.03 7.15
N ALA A 179 1.13 -12.91 6.54
CA ALA A 179 1.84 -14.07 6.02
C ALA A 179 2.69 -14.75 7.10
N ARG A 180 2.33 -15.98 7.46
CA ARG A 180 3.21 -16.89 8.21
C ARG A 180 4.10 -17.63 7.21
N GLY A 181 5.26 -17.06 6.89
CA GLY A 181 6.30 -17.71 6.07
C GLY A 181 6.73 -16.94 4.81
N ARG A 182 7.98 -17.19 4.40
CA ARG A 182 8.55 -16.69 3.15
C ARG A 182 8.34 -17.75 2.07
N GLN A 183 7.77 -17.35 0.93
CA GLN A 183 7.79 -18.17 -0.28
C GLN A 183 9.10 -17.89 -0.99
N GLU A 184 9.93 -18.92 -1.12
CA GLU A 184 11.14 -18.84 -1.92
C GLU A 184 10.78 -18.68 -3.40
N VAL A 185 11.50 -17.79 -4.07
CA VAL A 185 11.35 -17.50 -5.49
C VAL A 185 12.26 -18.46 -6.25
N PRO A 186 11.74 -19.30 -7.18
CA PRO A 186 12.55 -20.22 -7.97
C PRO A 186 13.73 -19.53 -8.69
N ASP A 187 14.84 -20.25 -8.89
CA ASP A 187 16.07 -19.67 -9.45
C ASP A 187 15.90 -19.18 -10.90
N ASP A 188 15.13 -19.89 -11.71
CA ASP A 188 14.80 -19.49 -13.08
C ASP A 188 13.99 -18.18 -13.11
N VAL A 189 13.05 -18.02 -12.16
CA VAL A 189 12.31 -16.78 -11.94
C VAL A 189 13.26 -15.68 -11.47
N ARG A 190 14.17 -15.95 -10.53
CA ARG A 190 15.17 -14.99 -10.06
C ARG A 190 16.06 -14.50 -11.20
N ALA A 191 16.54 -15.41 -12.04
CA ALA A 191 17.35 -15.09 -13.21
C ALA A 191 16.59 -14.21 -14.21
N ALA A 192 15.32 -14.53 -14.49
CA ALA A 192 14.48 -13.72 -15.36
C ALA A 192 14.22 -12.31 -14.79
N ILE A 193 13.98 -12.19 -13.48
CA ILE A 193 13.86 -10.90 -12.80
C ILE A 193 15.16 -10.10 -12.95
N ARG A 194 16.32 -10.69 -12.67
CA ARG A 194 17.62 -9.99 -12.84
C ARG A 194 17.81 -9.48 -14.26
N SER A 195 17.58 -10.35 -15.25
CA SER A 195 17.77 -10.02 -16.66
C SER A 195 16.89 -8.85 -17.10
N ARG A 196 15.62 -8.83 -16.67
CA ARG A 196 14.64 -7.83 -17.14
C ARG A 196 14.60 -6.55 -16.31
N PHE A 197 14.93 -6.62 -15.01
CA PHE A 197 14.75 -5.56 -14.03
C PHE A 197 16.06 -5.01 -13.48
N HIS A 198 17.22 -5.40 -14.02
CA HIS A 198 18.52 -4.90 -13.58
C HIS A 198 18.57 -3.36 -13.34
N PRO A 199 17.95 -2.51 -14.19
CA PRO A 199 17.92 -1.07 -13.94
C PRO A 199 17.12 -0.62 -12.71
N TRP A 200 16.21 -1.46 -12.21
CA TRP A 200 15.30 -1.15 -11.09
C TRP A 200 15.68 -1.88 -9.80
N MET A 201 16.80 -2.62 -9.80
CA MET A 201 17.32 -3.35 -8.64
C MET A 201 18.51 -2.64 -7.97
N ARG A 202 18.84 -1.41 -8.38
CA ARG A 202 19.91 -0.60 -7.79
C ARG A 202 19.36 0.30 -6.71
#